data_AF-A0A329TAC5-F1
#
_entry.id   AF-A0A329TAC5-F1
#
_cell.length_a   1.000
_cell.length_b   1.000
_cell.length_c   1.000
_cell.angle_alpha   90.00
_cell.angle_beta   90.00
_cell.angle_gamma   90.00
#
_symmetry.space_group_name_H-M   'P 1'
#
loop_
_entity.id
_entity.type
_entity.pdbx_description
1 polymer ?
#
loop_
_entity_poly.entity_id
_entity_poly.type
_entity_poly.pdbx_seq_one_letter_code
_entity_poly.pdbx_strand_id
1 'polypeptide(L)'
;MASHSDVHALPGFVAIDALSVLRGGRRGASVQITDGYLEGQRRVLAAVDLPIATDERKAICRESRRIWEDIHIDIDTLTEENLWEASVRFRRLLRRLPEVRYLQRHYPETCVVVPEWLRTSSEVRYGARVYFFADDAPDPESILEENIRAVLDESRGPFERYQGSLHGYPECCIDFYEGTTRSPETDPESLSIAPLEEPVRDDRLERGSPLSWSFDEILRGFFNDPQSYAFFAHEFYPEPGGETARRRGVEIYETLADALPESLVRDYFRFNFGWSYLMAKAVRHRAEKTPEPGRFGREHALLYLPLRIVLELY
;
A
#
# COMPACT_ATOMS: atom_id res chain seq x y z
N MET A 1 -21.64 10.17 11.02
CA MET A 1 -20.30 9.89 11.58
C MET A 1 -20.06 8.42 11.40
N ALA A 2 -18.99 8.04 10.71
CA ALA A 2 -18.62 6.65 10.58
C ALA A 2 -18.11 6.15 11.95
N SER A 3 -18.56 4.99 12.39
CA SER A 3 -18.07 4.34 13.60
C SER A 3 -16.79 3.55 13.30
N HIS A 4 -16.02 3.15 14.32
CA HIS A 4 -14.91 2.21 14.12
C HIS A 4 -15.33 0.91 13.39
N SER A 5 -16.61 0.54 13.45
CA SER A 5 -17.18 -0.59 12.69
C SER A 5 -17.19 -0.37 11.17
N ASP A 6 -17.13 0.87 10.69
CA ASP A 6 -17.19 1.17 9.26
C ASP A 6 -15.84 0.94 8.56
N VAL A 7 -14.73 1.01 9.29
CA VAL A 7 -13.38 0.69 8.80
C VAL A 7 -13.31 -0.76 8.32
N HIS A 8 -14.11 -1.66 8.91
CA HIS A 8 -14.15 -3.06 8.49
C HIS A 8 -14.75 -3.28 7.08
N ALA A 9 -15.38 -2.25 6.50
CA ALA A 9 -15.81 -2.31 5.11
C ALA A 9 -14.63 -2.12 4.14
N LEU A 10 -13.58 -1.40 4.54
CA LEU A 10 -12.39 -1.18 3.71
C LEU A 10 -11.71 -2.52 3.36
N PRO A 11 -10.97 -2.60 2.24
CA PRO A 11 -10.15 -3.78 1.96
C PRO A 11 -9.21 -4.11 3.12
N GLY A 12 -9.02 -5.39 3.42
CA GLY A 12 -8.35 -5.90 4.62
C GLY A 12 -7.03 -5.20 4.93
N PHE A 13 -6.11 -5.14 3.97
CA PHE A 13 -4.83 -4.46 4.19
C PHE A 13 -4.98 -2.95 4.45
N VAL A 14 -5.86 -2.27 3.71
CA VAL A 14 -6.16 -0.83 3.90
C VAL A 14 -6.82 -0.59 5.25
N ALA A 15 -7.73 -1.49 5.66
CA ALA A 15 -8.42 -1.41 6.93
C ALA A 15 -7.45 -1.57 8.11
N ILE A 16 -6.51 -2.52 8.03
CA ILE A 16 -5.52 -2.76 9.08
C ILE A 16 -4.51 -1.59 9.14
N ASP A 17 -4.07 -1.07 8.00
CA ASP A 17 -3.28 0.17 7.92
C ASP A 17 -4.00 1.36 8.57
N ALA A 18 -5.27 1.57 8.23
CA ALA A 18 -6.11 2.61 8.82
C ALA A 18 -6.34 2.40 10.32
N LEU A 19 -6.55 1.17 10.79
CA LEU A 19 -6.68 0.86 12.21
C LEU A 19 -5.40 1.19 12.98
N SER A 20 -4.22 0.95 12.38
CA SER A 20 -2.95 1.36 12.97
C SER A 20 -2.84 2.88 13.12
N VAL A 21 -3.43 3.67 12.21
CA VAL A 21 -3.49 5.14 12.33
C VAL A 21 -4.47 5.55 13.43
N LEU A 22 -5.69 5.03 13.40
CA LEU A 22 -6.76 5.36 14.37
C LEU A 22 -6.39 5.01 15.81
N ARG A 23 -5.49 4.04 16.01
CA ARG A 23 -5.00 3.63 17.33
C ARG A 23 -3.67 4.28 17.73
N GLY A 24 -3.18 5.27 16.98
CA GLY A 24 -1.95 6.00 17.29
C GLY A 24 -0.65 5.22 17.02
N GLY A 25 -0.74 4.04 16.41
CA GLY A 25 0.42 3.26 15.97
C GLY A 25 1.14 3.89 14.78
N ARG A 26 0.49 4.78 14.02
CA ARG A 26 1.09 5.51 12.88
C ARG A 26 0.49 6.91 12.75
N ARG A 27 1.23 7.83 12.12
CA ARG A 27 0.74 9.19 11.82
C ARG A 27 -0.22 9.22 10.63
N GLY A 28 0.01 8.34 9.66
CA GLY A 28 -0.82 8.20 8.50
C GLY A 28 -0.57 6.90 7.75
N ALA A 29 -1.48 6.58 6.85
CA ALA A 29 -1.36 5.51 5.88
C ALA A 29 -1.81 5.98 4.52
N SER A 30 -1.46 5.23 3.48
CA SER A 30 -1.95 5.55 2.15
C SER A 30 -2.04 4.31 1.28
N VAL A 31 -2.85 4.40 0.24
CA VAL A 31 -2.95 3.40 -0.80
C VAL A 31 -2.92 4.08 -2.16
N GLN A 32 -2.14 3.53 -3.09
CA GLN A 32 -2.14 3.99 -4.47
C GLN A 32 -3.29 3.34 -5.24
N ILE A 33 -4.12 4.15 -5.89
CA ILE A 33 -5.17 3.68 -6.78
C ILE A 33 -4.55 3.47 -8.16
N THR A 34 -4.41 2.20 -8.53
CA THR A 34 -3.85 1.75 -9.81
C THR A 34 -4.79 0.74 -10.48
N ASP A 35 -4.58 0.45 -11.77
CA ASP A 35 -5.30 -0.66 -12.42
C ASP A 35 -5.03 -1.99 -11.68
N GLY A 36 -3.79 -2.20 -11.22
CA GLY A 36 -3.41 -3.35 -10.42
C GLY A 36 -4.20 -3.45 -9.11
N TYR A 37 -4.36 -2.35 -8.38
CA TYR A 37 -5.18 -2.29 -7.16
C TYR A 37 -6.64 -2.68 -7.47
N LEU A 38 -7.29 -2.02 -8.43
CA LEU A 38 -8.70 -2.22 -8.76
C LEU A 38 -8.97 -3.64 -9.30
N GLU A 39 -8.07 -4.14 -10.14
CA GLU A 39 -8.16 -5.48 -10.71
C GLU A 39 -7.91 -6.56 -9.66
N GLY A 40 -6.95 -6.36 -8.76
CA GLY A 40 -6.68 -7.26 -7.64
C GLY A 40 -7.92 -7.44 -6.76
N GLN A 41 -8.50 -6.32 -6.32
CA GLN A 41 -9.76 -6.30 -5.57
C GLN A 41 -10.85 -7.10 -6.32
N ARG A 42 -11.06 -6.78 -7.61
CA ARG A 42 -12.09 -7.43 -8.44
C ARG A 42 -11.88 -8.94 -8.57
N ARG A 43 -10.64 -9.40 -8.80
CA ARG A 43 -10.31 -10.82 -8.96
C ARG A 43 -10.60 -11.60 -7.68
N VAL A 44 -10.15 -11.10 -6.54
CA VAL A 44 -10.37 -11.78 -5.26
C VAL A 44 -11.85 -11.80 -4.88
N LEU A 45 -12.56 -10.67 -5.06
CA LEU A 45 -14.02 -10.62 -4.83
C LEU A 45 -14.78 -11.62 -5.70
N ALA A 46 -14.35 -11.84 -6.95
CA ALA A 46 -14.96 -12.82 -7.85
C ALA A 46 -14.65 -14.27 -7.47
N ALA A 47 -13.53 -14.52 -6.80
CA ALA A 47 -13.11 -15.85 -6.38
C ALA A 47 -13.80 -16.33 -5.09
N VAL A 48 -14.38 -15.43 -4.31
CA VAL A 48 -15.11 -15.77 -3.08
C VAL A 48 -16.61 -15.88 -3.35
N ASP A 49 -17.20 -17.02 -2.98
CA ASP A 49 -18.63 -17.33 -3.14
C ASP A 49 -19.51 -16.66 -2.07
N LEU A 50 -19.47 -15.33 -2.01
CA LEU A 50 -20.31 -14.50 -1.13
C LEU A 50 -20.95 -13.34 -1.93
N PRO A 51 -21.89 -13.61 -2.86
CA PRO A 51 -22.41 -12.59 -3.78
C PRO A 51 -23.03 -11.39 -3.06
N ILE A 52 -23.90 -11.62 -2.08
CA ILE A 52 -24.61 -10.56 -1.34
C ILE A 52 -23.63 -9.61 -0.63
N ALA A 53 -22.50 -10.11 -0.13
CA ALA A 53 -21.50 -9.31 0.58
C ALA A 53 -20.49 -8.61 -0.35
N THR A 54 -20.35 -9.07 -1.61
CA THR A 54 -19.27 -8.66 -2.51
C THR A 54 -19.74 -7.90 -3.75
N ASP A 55 -21.03 -7.97 -4.13
CA ASP A 55 -21.53 -7.40 -5.39
C ASP A 55 -21.42 -5.87 -5.46
N GLU A 56 -21.74 -5.15 -4.37
CA GLU A 56 -21.55 -3.70 -4.32
C GLU A 56 -20.07 -3.34 -4.54
N ARG A 57 -19.16 -4.03 -3.84
CA ARG A 57 -17.73 -3.79 -3.94
C ARG A 57 -17.21 -4.09 -5.35
N LYS A 58 -17.66 -5.19 -5.97
CA LYS A 58 -17.35 -5.53 -7.38
C LYS A 58 -17.80 -4.43 -8.34
N ALA A 59 -19.00 -3.87 -8.14
CA ALA A 59 -19.51 -2.78 -8.97
C ALA A 59 -18.67 -1.50 -8.80
N ILE A 60 -18.28 -1.16 -7.56
CA ILE A 60 -17.40 -0.01 -7.26
C ILE A 60 -16.05 -0.18 -7.97
N CYS A 61 -15.40 -1.34 -7.86
CA CYS A 61 -14.11 -1.59 -8.53
C CYS A 61 -14.23 -1.48 -10.05
N ARG A 62 -15.27 -2.09 -10.64
CA ARG A 62 -15.51 -2.08 -12.10
C ARG A 62 -15.73 -0.67 -12.62
N GLU A 63 -16.58 0.10 -11.96
CA GLU A 63 -16.89 1.47 -12.39
C GLU A 63 -15.70 2.40 -12.17
N SER A 64 -14.96 2.24 -11.08
CA SER A 64 -13.74 3.02 -10.83
C SER A 64 -12.68 2.75 -11.88
N ARG A 65 -12.53 1.48 -12.29
CA ARG A 65 -11.60 1.10 -13.36
C ARG A 65 -12.01 1.73 -14.70
N ARG A 66 -13.29 1.67 -15.05
CA ARG A 66 -13.82 2.31 -16.27
C ARG A 66 -13.52 3.81 -16.30
N ILE A 67 -13.78 4.52 -15.20
CA ILE A 67 -13.49 5.96 -15.11
C ILE A 67 -11.98 6.20 -15.15
N TRP A 68 -11.18 5.39 -14.46
CA TRP A 68 -9.72 5.50 -14.44
C TRP A 68 -9.11 5.37 -15.84
N GLU A 69 -9.56 4.40 -16.63
CA GLU A 69 -9.12 4.18 -18.02
C GLU A 69 -9.48 5.35 -18.95
N ASP A 70 -10.53 6.12 -18.63
CA ASP A 70 -10.95 7.31 -19.38
C ASP A 70 -10.16 8.58 -18.99
N ILE A 71 -9.42 8.58 -17.87
CA ILE A 71 -8.65 9.75 -17.43
C ILE A 71 -7.38 9.89 -18.26
N HIS A 72 -7.28 11.00 -18.99
CA HIS A 72 -6.10 11.41 -19.73
C HIS A 72 -5.72 12.83 -19.28
N ILE A 73 -4.50 12.99 -18.77
CA ILE A 73 -3.98 14.28 -18.33
C ILE A 73 -2.79 14.65 -19.20
N ASP A 74 -2.97 15.66 -20.03
CA ASP A 74 -1.94 16.26 -20.86
C ASP A 74 -1.42 17.54 -20.21
N ILE A 75 -0.09 17.74 -20.28
CA ILE A 75 0.58 18.94 -19.81
C ILE A 75 1.40 19.49 -20.96
N ASP A 76 1.07 20.71 -21.41
CA ASP A 76 1.70 21.32 -22.58
C ASP A 76 3.18 21.64 -22.36
N THR A 77 3.52 22.17 -21.17
CA THR A 77 4.90 22.43 -20.75
C THR A 77 5.07 22.14 -19.27
N LEU A 78 6.26 21.65 -18.91
CA LEU A 78 6.59 21.29 -17.53
C LEU A 78 6.93 22.54 -16.71
N THR A 79 5.90 23.21 -16.18
CA THR A 79 6.01 24.35 -15.27
C THR A 79 5.21 24.07 -13.99
N GLU A 80 5.54 24.79 -12.91
CA GLU A 80 4.81 24.70 -11.64
C GLU A 80 3.31 25.03 -11.83
N GLU A 81 3.00 26.10 -12.56
CA GLU A 81 1.62 26.53 -12.85
C GLU A 81 0.85 25.44 -13.60
N ASN A 82 1.43 24.88 -14.67
CA ASN A 82 0.74 23.85 -15.46
C ASN A 82 0.54 22.55 -14.67
N LEU A 83 1.54 22.12 -13.88
CA LEU A 83 1.41 20.97 -12.99
C LEU A 83 0.31 21.22 -11.95
N TRP A 84 0.27 22.43 -11.36
CA TRP A 84 -0.76 22.80 -10.39
C TRP A 84 -2.17 22.75 -10.99
N GLU A 85 -2.37 23.40 -12.14
CA GLU A 85 -3.67 23.40 -12.83
C GLU A 85 -4.12 21.99 -13.23
N ALA A 86 -3.20 21.20 -13.80
CA ALA A 86 -3.44 19.81 -14.14
C ALA A 86 -3.83 18.99 -12.90
N SER A 87 -3.16 19.22 -11.77
CA SER A 87 -3.44 18.55 -10.49
C SER A 87 -4.81 18.90 -9.94
N VAL A 88 -5.19 20.17 -9.96
CA VAL A 88 -6.53 20.62 -9.51
C VAL A 88 -7.61 19.96 -10.38
N ARG A 89 -7.39 19.90 -11.70
CA ARG A 89 -8.32 19.26 -12.64
C ARG A 89 -8.38 17.74 -12.40
N PHE A 90 -7.24 17.10 -12.24
CA PHE A 90 -7.14 15.66 -12.01
C PHE A 90 -7.78 15.27 -10.67
N ARG A 91 -7.52 16.00 -9.58
CA ARG A 91 -8.14 15.77 -8.27
C ARG A 91 -9.66 15.84 -8.32
N ARG A 92 -10.25 16.72 -9.15
CA ARG A 92 -11.71 16.78 -9.37
C ARG A 92 -12.24 15.52 -10.04
N LEU A 93 -11.48 14.90 -10.94
CA LEU A 93 -11.82 13.61 -11.55
C LEU A 93 -11.68 12.48 -10.52
N LEU A 94 -10.58 12.46 -9.76
CA LEU A 94 -10.33 11.46 -8.72
C LEU A 94 -11.43 11.41 -7.65
N ARG A 95 -11.93 12.57 -7.20
CA ARG A 95 -13.07 12.65 -6.26
C ARG A 95 -14.38 12.08 -6.81
N ARG A 96 -14.46 11.78 -8.12
CA ARG A 96 -15.60 11.12 -8.75
C ARG A 96 -15.45 9.61 -8.81
N LEU A 97 -14.24 9.07 -8.61
CA LEU A 97 -14.02 7.63 -8.57
C LEU A 97 -14.85 7.03 -7.43
N PRO A 98 -15.72 6.03 -7.71
CA PRO A 98 -16.46 5.31 -6.69
C PRO A 98 -15.54 4.76 -5.60
N GLU A 99 -14.34 4.31 -5.95
CA GLU A 99 -13.32 3.82 -5.02
C GLU A 99 -12.91 4.87 -3.99
N VAL A 100 -12.54 6.07 -4.45
CA VAL A 100 -12.15 7.17 -3.57
C VAL A 100 -13.29 7.51 -2.62
N ARG A 101 -14.52 7.61 -3.14
CA ARG A 101 -15.72 7.88 -2.33
C ARG A 101 -16.02 6.78 -1.32
N TYR A 102 -15.76 5.53 -1.71
CA TYR A 102 -15.93 4.37 -0.84
C TYR A 102 -14.96 4.43 0.33
N LEU A 103 -13.66 4.62 0.05
CA LEU A 103 -12.62 4.74 1.08
C LEU A 103 -12.92 5.91 2.03
N GLN A 104 -13.29 7.08 1.48
CA GLN A 104 -13.64 8.27 2.27
C GLN A 104 -14.90 8.10 3.13
N ARG A 105 -15.89 7.34 2.66
CA ARG A 105 -17.13 7.10 3.41
C ARG A 105 -16.89 6.19 4.62
N HIS A 106 -15.98 5.24 4.50
CA HIS A 106 -15.77 4.17 5.48
C HIS A 106 -14.59 4.41 6.42
N TYR A 107 -13.82 5.47 6.20
CA TYR A 107 -12.82 5.93 7.15
C TYR A 107 -13.39 7.08 8.00
N PRO A 108 -13.32 7.00 9.34
CA PRO A 108 -13.99 7.95 10.23
C PRO A 108 -13.31 9.31 10.33
N GLU A 109 -12.00 9.37 10.10
CA GLU A 109 -11.19 10.59 10.22
C GLU A 109 -10.84 11.18 8.84
N THR A 110 -9.73 11.89 8.74
CA THR A 110 -9.35 12.59 7.51
C THR A 110 -8.88 11.61 6.43
N CYS A 111 -9.68 11.44 5.37
CA CYS A 111 -9.34 10.67 4.18
C CYS A 111 -9.31 11.56 2.93
N VAL A 112 -8.14 11.70 2.32
CA VAL A 112 -7.92 12.66 1.22
C VAL A 112 -7.27 12.00 0.02
N VAL A 113 -7.78 12.33 -1.17
CA VAL A 113 -7.14 11.94 -2.44
C VAL A 113 -6.24 13.07 -2.95
N VAL A 114 -5.02 12.71 -3.33
CA VAL A 114 -3.98 13.58 -3.85
C VAL A 114 -3.48 13.00 -5.18
N PRO A 115 -3.45 13.80 -6.27
CA PRO A 115 -2.71 13.46 -7.48
C PRO A 115 -1.21 13.35 -7.20
N GLU A 116 -0.55 12.35 -7.75
CA GLU A 116 0.90 12.21 -7.67
C GLU A 116 1.51 12.23 -9.07
N TRP A 117 2.53 13.04 -9.25
CA TRP A 117 3.36 13.09 -10.44
C TRP A 117 4.67 12.34 -10.21
N LEU A 118 5.11 11.65 -11.25
CA LEU A 118 6.37 10.92 -11.25
C LEU A 118 7.12 11.24 -12.53
N ARG A 119 8.23 11.98 -12.41
CA ARG A 119 9.12 12.23 -13.54
C ARG A 119 10.04 11.03 -13.76
N THR A 120 10.00 10.47 -14.97
CA THR A 120 10.95 9.47 -15.46
C THR A 120 11.93 10.14 -16.44
N SER A 121 12.92 9.39 -16.94
CA SER A 121 13.86 9.90 -17.93
C SER A 121 13.20 10.24 -19.28
N SER A 122 12.03 9.67 -19.58
CA SER A 122 11.35 9.82 -20.87
C SER A 122 10.02 10.57 -20.81
N GLU A 123 9.34 10.59 -19.66
CA GLU A 123 7.98 11.13 -19.52
C GLU A 123 7.65 11.53 -18.08
N VAL A 124 6.61 12.35 -17.92
CA VAL A 124 5.95 12.59 -16.64
C VAL A 124 4.73 11.68 -16.56
N ARG A 125 4.74 10.78 -15.58
CA ARG A 125 3.62 9.88 -15.28
C ARG A 125 2.79 10.48 -14.15
N TYR A 126 1.55 10.04 -14.05
CA TYR A 126 0.66 10.45 -12.97
C TYR A 126 -0.06 9.26 -12.34
N GLY A 127 -0.43 9.42 -11.09
CA GLY A 127 -1.16 8.46 -10.30
C GLY A 127 -2.07 9.15 -9.27
N ALA A 128 -2.77 8.34 -8.50
CA ALA A 128 -3.64 8.81 -7.44
C ALA A 128 -3.32 8.07 -6.16
N ARG A 129 -3.13 8.82 -5.08
CA ARG A 129 -2.95 8.25 -3.75
C ARG A 129 -4.05 8.74 -2.83
N VAL A 130 -4.62 7.82 -2.06
CA VAL A 130 -5.58 8.11 -1.00
C VAL A 130 -4.85 7.97 0.32
N TYR A 131 -4.80 9.05 1.09
CA TYR A 131 -4.21 9.09 2.41
C TYR A 131 -5.28 8.99 3.50
N PHE A 132 -4.91 8.36 4.61
CA PHE A 132 -5.70 8.18 5.82
C PHE A 132 -4.90 8.74 6.99
N PHE A 133 -5.42 9.77 7.64
CA PHE A 133 -4.79 10.47 8.76
C PHE A 133 -5.71 10.46 9.98
N ALA A 134 -5.13 10.66 11.16
CA ALA A 134 -5.89 11.02 12.36
C ALA A 134 -6.17 12.54 12.38
N ASP A 135 -6.32 13.13 13.57
CA ASP A 135 -6.74 14.53 13.78
C ASP A 135 -5.76 15.60 13.23
N ASP A 136 -4.48 15.25 13.02
CA ASP A 136 -3.42 16.17 12.56
C ASP A 136 -3.06 15.99 11.08
N ALA A 137 -4.06 15.90 10.22
CA ALA A 137 -3.85 15.70 8.78
C ALA A 137 -3.24 16.96 8.13
N PRO A 138 -2.16 16.84 7.32
CA PRO A 138 -1.67 17.95 6.50
C PRO A 138 -2.73 18.36 5.46
N ASP A 139 -2.63 19.60 4.98
CA ASP A 139 -3.43 20.04 3.84
C ASP A 139 -3.04 19.21 2.60
N PRO A 140 -4.00 18.60 1.89
CA PRO A 140 -3.76 17.95 0.61
C PRO A 140 -3.00 18.82 -0.41
N GLU A 141 -3.18 20.14 -0.35
CA GLU A 141 -2.46 21.08 -1.21
C GLU A 141 -0.97 21.14 -0.86
N SER A 142 -0.60 21.09 0.42
CA SER A 142 0.81 21.01 0.84
C SER A 142 1.48 19.72 0.38
N ILE A 143 0.78 18.58 0.41
CA ILE A 143 1.33 17.32 -0.12
C ILE A 143 1.61 17.45 -1.62
N LEU A 144 0.67 18.05 -2.35
CA LEU A 144 0.80 18.25 -3.79
C LEU A 144 1.93 19.23 -4.14
N GLU A 145 2.09 20.31 -3.39
CA GLU A 145 3.21 21.26 -3.57
C GLU A 145 4.56 20.56 -3.47
N GLU A 146 4.78 19.75 -2.43
CA GLU A 146 6.01 19.00 -2.26
C GLU A 146 6.25 18.01 -3.42
N ASN A 147 5.18 17.35 -3.90
CA ASN A 147 5.28 16.46 -5.05
C ASN A 147 5.68 17.20 -6.34
N ILE A 148 5.07 18.36 -6.60
CA ILE A 148 5.36 19.19 -7.78
C ILE A 148 6.81 19.69 -7.74
N ARG A 149 7.28 20.18 -6.57
CA ARG A 149 8.67 20.61 -6.39
C ARG A 149 9.65 19.49 -6.73
N ALA A 150 9.43 18.28 -6.19
CA ALA A 150 10.27 17.12 -6.47
C ALA A 150 10.31 16.73 -7.96
N VAL A 151 9.19 16.88 -8.68
CA VAL A 151 9.12 16.64 -10.13
C VAL A 151 9.90 17.68 -10.93
N LEU A 152 9.82 18.95 -10.55
CA LEU A 152 10.53 20.06 -11.23
C LEU A 152 12.04 19.98 -10.99
N ASP A 153 12.44 19.69 -9.75
CA ASP A 153 13.85 19.62 -9.33
C ASP A 153 14.55 18.31 -9.73
N GLU A 154 13.84 17.38 -10.38
CA GLU A 154 14.33 16.04 -10.72
C GLU A 154 14.83 15.25 -9.50
N SER A 155 14.33 15.58 -8.30
CA SER A 155 14.79 15.02 -7.03
C SER A 155 13.64 14.26 -6.35
N ARG A 156 13.63 12.94 -6.50
CA ARG A 156 12.61 12.09 -5.87
C ARG A 156 12.76 11.97 -4.36
N GLY A 157 14.00 12.00 -3.87
CA GLY A 157 14.32 11.84 -2.45
C GLY A 157 13.50 12.73 -1.52
N PRO A 158 13.56 14.08 -1.65
CA PRO A 158 12.85 14.98 -0.75
C PRO A 158 11.35 14.67 -0.58
N PHE A 159 10.65 14.33 -1.67
CA PHE A 159 9.25 13.96 -1.59
C PHE A 159 9.03 12.56 -1.01
N GLU A 160 9.86 11.57 -1.35
CA GLU A 160 9.81 10.24 -0.72
C GLU A 160 10.06 10.31 0.80
N ARG A 161 11.01 11.16 1.24
CA ARG A 161 11.26 11.49 2.65
C ARG A 161 10.04 12.10 3.32
N TYR A 162 9.48 13.13 2.68
CA TYR A 162 8.29 13.80 3.16
C TYR A 162 7.13 12.81 3.30
N GLN A 163 6.87 11.98 2.29
CA GLN A 163 5.85 10.93 2.33
C GLN A 163 6.11 9.90 3.44
N GLY A 164 7.37 9.49 3.68
CA GLY A 164 7.73 8.64 4.81
C GLY A 164 7.39 9.28 6.15
N SER A 165 7.63 10.59 6.30
CA SER A 165 7.30 11.35 7.50
C SER A 165 5.79 11.48 7.74
N LEU A 166 4.99 11.60 6.67
CA LEU A 166 3.52 11.61 6.74
C LEU A 166 2.98 10.31 7.33
N HIS A 167 3.60 9.18 7.01
CA HIS A 167 3.22 7.89 7.57
C HIS A 167 3.77 7.65 8.99
N GLY A 168 4.78 8.42 9.40
CA GLY A 168 5.50 8.23 10.65
C GLY A 168 6.49 7.08 10.60
N TYR A 169 7.11 6.83 9.44
CA TYR A 169 8.16 5.83 9.31
C TYR A 169 9.43 6.27 10.05
N PRO A 170 10.20 5.33 10.64
CA PRO A 170 11.47 5.65 11.28
C PRO A 170 12.45 6.34 10.33
N GLU A 171 13.11 7.41 10.79
CA GLU A 171 14.07 8.17 9.98
C GLU A 171 15.17 7.29 9.39
N CYS A 172 15.69 6.30 10.15
CA CYS A 172 16.73 5.40 9.64
C CYS A 172 16.28 4.59 8.42
N CYS A 173 14.99 4.22 8.32
CA CYS A 173 14.45 3.50 7.17
C CYS A 173 14.22 4.43 5.97
N ILE A 174 13.86 5.69 6.24
CA ILE A 174 13.74 6.72 5.21
C ILE A 174 15.13 7.03 4.62
N ASP A 175 16.11 7.32 5.49
CA ASP A 175 17.51 7.57 5.10
C ASP A 175 18.09 6.39 4.32
N PHE A 176 17.82 5.16 4.78
CA PHE A 176 18.23 3.94 4.08
C PHE A 176 17.63 3.85 2.67
N TYR A 177 16.32 4.07 2.53
CA TYR A 177 15.65 4.01 1.23
C TYR A 177 16.15 5.09 0.26
N GLU A 178 16.38 6.31 0.74
CA GLU A 178 16.88 7.44 -0.06
C GLU A 178 18.36 7.30 -0.44
N GLY A 179 19.19 6.85 0.51
CA GLY A 179 20.64 6.76 0.35
C GLY A 179 21.10 5.56 -0.48
N THR A 180 20.21 4.59 -0.72
CA THR A 180 20.53 3.37 -1.43
C THR A 180 20.57 3.61 -2.94
N THR A 181 21.74 3.35 -3.54
CA THR A 181 21.88 3.40 -5.00
C THR A 181 21.11 2.25 -5.64
N ARG A 182 20.08 2.58 -6.42
CA ARG A 182 19.22 1.60 -7.05
C ARG A 182 19.95 0.86 -8.18
N SER A 183 20.18 -0.43 -7.97
CA SER A 183 20.58 -1.40 -8.98
C SER A 183 19.83 -2.71 -8.71
N PRO A 184 19.73 -3.64 -9.68
CA PRO A 184 19.05 -4.92 -9.45
C PRO A 184 19.59 -5.76 -8.27
N GLU A 185 20.81 -5.49 -7.79
CA GLU A 185 21.45 -6.22 -6.70
C GLU A 185 21.47 -5.43 -5.38
N THR A 186 21.18 -4.13 -5.44
CA THR A 186 21.33 -3.20 -4.31
C THR A 186 20.10 -2.31 -4.14
N ASP A 187 18.95 -2.67 -4.72
CA ASP A 187 17.72 -1.90 -4.51
C ASP A 187 17.22 -2.06 -3.06
N PRO A 188 16.58 -1.02 -2.50
CA PRO A 188 16.05 -1.06 -1.13
C PRO A 188 15.13 -2.26 -0.89
N GLU A 189 14.29 -2.62 -1.88
CA GLU A 189 13.36 -3.72 -1.77
C GLU A 189 14.09 -5.06 -1.55
N SER A 190 15.11 -5.33 -2.35
CA SER A 190 16.00 -6.50 -2.23
C SER A 190 16.75 -6.54 -0.91
N LEU A 191 17.30 -5.41 -0.46
CA LEU A 191 18.07 -5.35 0.77
C LEU A 191 17.16 -5.56 2.00
N SER A 192 15.99 -4.92 2.04
CA SER A 192 15.03 -5.04 3.13
C SER A 192 14.58 -6.47 3.40
N ILE A 193 14.40 -7.28 2.35
CA ILE A 193 13.95 -8.67 2.48
C ILE A 193 15.06 -9.66 2.80
N ALA A 194 16.32 -9.32 2.53
CA ALA A 194 17.45 -10.25 2.59
C ALA A 194 17.55 -11.02 3.94
N PRO A 195 17.30 -10.41 5.12
CA PRO A 195 17.34 -11.14 6.39
C PRO A 195 16.27 -12.25 6.52
N LEU A 196 15.18 -12.16 5.75
CA LEU A 196 14.03 -13.06 5.83
C LEU A 196 13.74 -13.79 4.51
N GLU A 197 14.67 -13.75 3.54
CA GLU A 197 14.50 -14.36 2.22
C GLU A 197 14.65 -15.88 2.26
N GLU A 198 15.58 -16.42 3.08
CA GLU A 198 15.88 -17.86 3.13
C GLU A 198 14.66 -18.77 3.45
N PRO A 199 13.74 -18.41 4.37
CA PRO A 199 12.57 -19.22 4.66
C PRO A 199 11.53 -19.31 3.52
N VAL A 200 11.61 -18.46 2.50
CA VAL A 200 10.61 -18.37 1.42
C VAL A 200 10.67 -19.62 0.53
N ARG A 201 9.52 -20.29 0.37
CA ARG A 201 9.36 -21.44 -0.55
C ARG A 201 8.95 -20.97 -1.94
N ASP A 202 9.92 -20.50 -2.71
CA ASP A 202 9.74 -20.00 -4.07
C ASP A 202 9.05 -20.98 -5.02
N ASP A 203 9.34 -22.26 -4.85
CA ASP A 203 8.81 -23.32 -5.67
C ASP A 203 7.27 -23.46 -5.55
N ARG A 204 6.70 -22.94 -4.45
CA ARG A 204 5.24 -22.84 -4.22
C ARG A 204 4.64 -21.57 -4.84
N LEU A 205 5.41 -20.48 -4.94
CA LEU A 205 4.98 -19.23 -5.58
C LEU A 205 4.91 -19.37 -7.11
N GLU A 206 5.80 -20.15 -7.71
CA GLU A 206 5.86 -20.34 -9.17
C GLU A 206 4.80 -21.31 -9.69
N ARG A 207 4.40 -22.29 -8.87
CA ARG A 207 3.52 -23.41 -9.27
C ARG A 207 2.08 -23.27 -8.78
N GLY A 208 1.80 -22.25 -7.96
CA GLY A 208 0.52 -22.05 -7.29
C GLY A 208 -0.45 -21.14 -8.03
N SER A 209 -1.74 -21.40 -7.85
CA SER A 209 -2.79 -20.39 -8.02
C SER A 209 -2.77 -19.45 -6.80
N PRO A 210 -3.19 -18.18 -6.89
CA PRO A 210 -3.22 -17.24 -5.76
C PRO A 210 -3.87 -17.76 -4.46
N LEU A 211 -4.69 -18.81 -4.53
CA LEU A 211 -5.38 -19.40 -3.37
C LEU A 211 -4.85 -20.79 -2.96
N SER A 212 -3.76 -21.28 -3.56
CA SER A 212 -3.36 -22.69 -3.39
C SER A 212 -2.54 -23.00 -2.15
N TRP A 213 -1.79 -22.03 -1.62
CA TRP A 213 -0.85 -22.24 -0.52
C TRP A 213 -1.06 -21.19 0.56
N SER A 214 -1.04 -21.60 1.83
CA SER A 214 -1.11 -20.65 2.94
C SER A 214 0.23 -19.95 3.19
N PHE A 215 0.21 -18.89 3.98
CA PHE A 215 1.44 -18.27 4.48
C PHE A 215 2.31 -19.20 5.32
N ASP A 216 1.73 -20.04 6.18
CA ASP A 216 2.52 -21.00 6.98
C ASP A 216 3.24 -22.04 6.09
N GLU A 217 2.69 -22.26 4.90
CA GLU A 217 3.25 -23.12 3.87
C GLU A 217 4.35 -22.44 3.03
N ILE A 218 4.28 -21.13 2.83
CA ILE A 218 5.25 -20.35 2.04
C ILE A 218 6.39 -19.79 2.91
N LEU A 219 6.06 -19.35 4.13
CA LEU A 219 6.90 -18.60 5.07
C LEU A 219 6.95 -19.27 6.44
N ARG A 220 7.37 -20.53 6.46
CA ARG A 220 7.42 -21.28 7.72
C ARG A 220 8.44 -20.66 8.68
N GLY A 221 7.99 -20.32 9.89
CA GLY A 221 8.85 -19.76 10.93
C GLY A 221 9.21 -18.29 10.73
N PHE A 222 8.45 -17.55 9.92
CA PHE A 222 8.67 -16.11 9.68
C PHE A 222 8.92 -15.30 10.96
N PHE A 223 8.12 -15.52 12.02
CA PHE A 223 8.24 -14.82 13.30
C PHE A 223 9.36 -15.36 14.22
N ASN A 224 10.17 -16.32 13.78
CA ASN A 224 11.34 -16.77 14.54
C ASN A 224 12.46 -15.73 14.51
N ASP A 225 12.48 -14.86 13.51
CA ASP A 225 13.42 -13.75 13.40
C ASP A 225 12.71 -12.42 13.78
N PRO A 226 13.24 -11.66 14.76
CA PRO A 226 12.66 -10.37 15.17
C PRO A 226 12.51 -9.34 14.04
N GLN A 227 13.26 -9.45 12.94
CA GLN A 227 13.12 -8.58 11.76
C GLN A 227 11.73 -8.69 11.13
N SER A 228 11.00 -9.78 11.36
CA SER A 228 9.62 -9.95 10.87
C SER A 228 8.71 -8.79 11.27
N TYR A 229 8.90 -8.24 12.48
CA TYR A 229 8.12 -7.12 12.99
C TYR A 229 8.39 -5.80 12.26
N ALA A 230 9.52 -5.65 11.55
CA ALA A 230 9.80 -4.42 10.82
C ALA A 230 8.84 -4.20 9.62
N PHE A 231 8.12 -5.23 9.17
CA PHE A 231 7.17 -5.19 8.06
C PHE A 231 5.75 -4.82 8.52
N PHE A 232 5.60 -3.70 9.23
CA PHE A 232 4.34 -3.27 9.85
C PHE A 232 3.43 -2.43 8.91
N ALA A 233 3.88 -2.10 7.71
CA ALA A 233 3.18 -1.21 6.78
C ALA A 233 3.26 -1.70 5.33
N HIS A 234 2.20 -1.52 4.56
CA HIS A 234 2.21 -1.76 3.12
C HIS A 234 3.08 -0.70 2.40
N GLU A 235 3.78 -1.10 1.33
CA GLU A 235 4.75 -0.24 0.60
C GLU A 235 5.84 0.38 1.49
N PHE A 236 6.22 -0.29 2.59
CA PHE A 236 7.32 0.11 3.46
C PHE A 236 8.48 -0.90 3.36
N TYR A 237 9.70 -0.38 3.21
CA TYR A 237 10.93 -1.15 3.06
C TYR A 237 11.85 -0.88 4.25
N PRO A 238 11.83 -1.75 5.28
CA PRO A 238 12.59 -1.51 6.50
C PRO A 238 14.10 -1.67 6.25
N GLU A 239 14.91 -0.85 6.90
CA GLU A 239 16.35 -1.04 6.97
C GLU A 239 16.67 -2.44 7.55
N PRO A 240 17.57 -3.21 6.93
CA PRO A 240 17.99 -4.51 7.45
C PRO A 240 18.61 -4.39 8.85
N GLY A 241 18.04 -5.11 9.83
CA GLY A 241 18.52 -5.07 11.21
C GLY A 241 18.15 -3.81 12.00
N GLY A 242 17.38 -2.88 11.40
CA GLY A 242 16.96 -1.64 12.05
C GLY A 242 16.17 -1.87 13.34
N GLU A 243 16.77 -1.57 14.49
CA GLU A 243 16.14 -1.77 15.81
C GLU A 243 14.90 -0.89 16.00
N THR A 244 14.96 0.36 15.53
CA THR A 244 13.84 1.31 15.65
C THR A 244 12.60 0.82 14.91
N ALA A 245 12.76 0.31 13.68
CA ALA A 245 11.66 -0.24 12.89
C ALA A 245 11.07 -1.50 13.53
N ARG A 246 11.92 -2.39 14.04
CA ARG A 246 11.47 -3.60 14.76
C ARG A 246 10.67 -3.25 16.01
N ARG A 247 11.20 -2.36 16.87
CA ARG A 247 10.51 -1.92 18.09
C ARG A 247 9.17 -1.28 17.77
N ARG A 248 9.13 -0.36 16.79
CA ARG A 248 7.89 0.26 16.33
C ARG A 248 6.90 -0.78 15.80
N GLY A 249 7.41 -1.75 15.05
CA GLY A 249 6.63 -2.88 14.55
C GLY A 249 6.00 -3.73 15.64
N VAL A 250 6.71 -4.00 16.74
CA VAL A 250 6.17 -4.70 17.92
C VAL A 250 5.06 -3.88 18.57
N GLU A 251 5.26 -2.57 18.77
CA GLU A 251 4.21 -1.69 19.32
C GLU A 251 2.93 -1.71 18.47
N ILE A 252 3.09 -1.67 17.14
CA ILE A 252 1.96 -1.76 16.19
C ILE A 252 1.32 -3.15 16.24
N TYR A 253 2.12 -4.22 16.31
CA TYR A 253 1.62 -5.59 16.42
C TYR A 253 0.74 -5.75 17.66
N GLU A 254 1.24 -5.33 18.84
CA GLU A 254 0.49 -5.41 20.10
C GLU A 254 -0.80 -4.60 20.02
N THR A 255 -0.72 -3.37 19.52
CA THR A 255 -1.89 -2.48 19.35
C THR A 255 -2.96 -3.08 18.43
N LEU A 256 -2.55 -3.76 17.35
CA LEU A 256 -3.46 -4.43 16.42
C LEU A 256 -3.99 -5.74 16.99
N ALA A 257 -3.19 -6.50 17.74
CA ALA A 257 -3.58 -7.76 18.37
C ALA A 257 -4.62 -7.56 19.48
N ASP A 258 -4.64 -6.37 20.12
CA ASP A 258 -5.71 -5.97 21.03
C ASP A 258 -7.06 -5.72 20.32
N ALA A 259 -7.03 -5.50 19.00
CA ALA A 259 -8.19 -5.09 18.20
C ALA A 259 -8.72 -6.18 17.26
N LEU A 260 -7.85 -7.09 16.83
CA LEU A 260 -8.09 -8.08 15.78
C LEU A 260 -7.56 -9.44 16.23
N PRO A 261 -8.05 -10.55 15.65
CA PRO A 261 -7.47 -11.86 15.88
C PRO A 261 -5.96 -11.85 15.61
N GLU A 262 -5.16 -12.35 16.55
CA GLU A 262 -3.70 -12.33 16.45
C GLU A 262 -3.19 -13.04 15.18
N SER A 263 -3.87 -14.11 14.75
CA SER A 263 -3.59 -14.80 13.48
C SER A 263 -3.68 -13.87 12.27
N LEU A 264 -4.72 -13.03 12.19
CA LEU A 264 -4.87 -12.03 11.14
C LEU A 264 -3.78 -10.95 11.21
N VAL A 265 -3.41 -10.52 12.42
CA VAL A 265 -2.31 -9.56 12.59
C VAL A 265 -0.99 -10.16 12.11
N ARG A 266 -0.70 -11.43 12.46
CA ARG A 266 0.47 -12.15 11.95
C ARG A 266 0.48 -12.21 10.42
N ASP A 267 -0.67 -12.50 9.82
CA ASP A 267 -0.81 -12.60 8.37
C ASP A 267 -0.69 -11.24 7.68
N TYR A 268 -1.10 -10.15 8.32
CA TYR A 268 -0.86 -8.79 7.82
C TYR A 268 0.64 -8.43 7.73
N PHE A 269 1.46 -8.83 8.70
CA PHE A 269 2.92 -8.61 8.62
C PHE A 269 3.56 -9.49 7.53
N ARG A 270 3.09 -10.74 7.39
CA ARG A 270 3.51 -11.62 6.29
C ARG A 270 3.07 -11.09 4.93
N PHE A 271 1.91 -10.44 4.84
CA PHE A 271 1.42 -9.77 3.65
C PHE A 271 2.35 -8.63 3.24
N ASN A 272 2.75 -7.76 4.18
CA ASN A 272 3.67 -6.66 3.89
C ASN A 272 5.04 -7.17 3.45
N PHE A 273 5.59 -8.18 4.14
CA PHE A 273 6.82 -8.83 3.70
C PHE A 273 6.67 -9.46 2.32
N GLY A 274 5.59 -10.22 2.08
CA GLY A 274 5.32 -10.88 0.81
C GLY A 274 5.20 -9.90 -0.36
N TRP A 275 4.60 -8.74 -0.13
CA TRP A 275 4.56 -7.66 -1.12
C TRP A 275 5.96 -7.15 -1.44
N SER A 276 6.76 -6.81 -0.42
CA SER A 276 8.15 -6.36 -0.60
C SER A 276 9.00 -7.42 -1.29
N TYR A 277 8.77 -8.70 -0.99
CA TYR A 277 9.42 -9.83 -1.64
C TYR A 277 9.11 -9.91 -3.14
N LEU A 278 7.83 -9.80 -3.49
CA LEU A 278 7.41 -9.79 -4.90
C LEU A 278 7.93 -8.57 -5.65
N MET A 279 7.98 -7.40 -5.00
CA MET A 279 8.55 -6.17 -5.56
C MET A 279 10.05 -6.33 -5.84
N ALA A 280 10.83 -6.83 -4.87
CA ALA A 280 12.25 -7.12 -5.05
C ALA A 280 12.49 -8.06 -6.24
N LYS A 281 11.69 -9.14 -6.36
CA LYS A 281 11.75 -10.02 -7.54
C LYS A 281 11.44 -9.30 -8.84
N ALA A 282 10.40 -8.47 -8.87
CA ALA A 282 10.03 -7.71 -10.06
C ALA A 282 11.17 -6.78 -10.50
N VAL A 283 11.82 -6.09 -9.56
CA VAL A 283 12.98 -5.22 -9.82
C VAL A 283 14.17 -6.02 -10.34
N ARG A 284 14.55 -7.11 -9.67
CA ARG A 284 15.65 -8.03 -10.08
C ARG A 284 15.45 -8.55 -11.52
N HIS A 285 14.21 -8.90 -11.88
CA HIS A 285 13.88 -9.43 -13.20
C HIS A 285 13.53 -8.36 -14.25
N ARG A 286 13.65 -7.06 -13.90
CA ARG A 286 13.27 -5.93 -14.76
C ARG A 286 11.85 -6.07 -15.32
N ALA A 287 10.93 -6.57 -14.50
CA ALA A 287 9.54 -6.72 -14.88
C ALA A 287 8.94 -5.33 -15.11
N GLU A 288 8.27 -5.15 -16.25
CA GLU A 288 7.58 -3.88 -16.58
C GLU A 288 6.32 -3.66 -15.74
N LYS A 289 5.81 -4.72 -15.10
CA LYS A 289 4.55 -4.71 -14.35
C LYS A 289 4.81 -4.98 -12.87
N THR A 290 4.05 -4.28 -12.03
CA THR A 290 3.97 -4.58 -10.61
C THR A 290 3.45 -6.01 -10.40
N PRO A 291 3.85 -6.67 -9.29
CA PRO A 291 3.35 -7.99 -8.97
C PRO A 291 1.83 -8.02 -8.88
N GLU A 292 1.23 -9.13 -9.33
CA GLU A 292 -0.20 -9.29 -9.21
C GLU A 292 -0.62 -9.42 -7.74
N PRO A 293 -1.66 -8.70 -7.31
CA PRO A 293 -2.35 -8.93 -6.04
C PRO A 293 -2.66 -10.40 -5.80
N GLY A 294 -2.45 -10.87 -4.56
CA GLY A 294 -2.67 -12.26 -4.19
C GLY A 294 -1.61 -13.26 -4.66
N ARG A 295 -0.54 -12.83 -5.36
CA ARG A 295 0.49 -13.76 -5.84
C ARG A 295 1.32 -14.41 -4.73
N PHE A 296 1.35 -13.82 -3.53
CA PHE A 296 2.08 -14.34 -2.38
C PHE A 296 1.21 -15.26 -1.50
N GLY A 297 0.48 -16.21 -2.08
CA GLY A 297 -0.35 -17.16 -1.32
C GLY A 297 -1.74 -16.67 -0.95
N ARG A 298 -2.50 -17.58 -0.34
CA ARG A 298 -3.95 -17.44 -0.10
C ARG A 298 -4.29 -16.24 0.76
N GLU A 299 -3.65 -16.09 1.91
CA GLU A 299 -3.94 -15.00 2.85
C GLU A 299 -3.55 -13.65 2.26
N HIS A 300 -2.53 -13.60 1.39
CA HIS A 300 -2.20 -12.40 0.63
C HIS A 300 -3.33 -11.98 -0.29
N ALA A 301 -4.02 -12.93 -0.92
CA ALA A 301 -5.22 -12.65 -1.70
C ALA A 301 -6.39 -12.22 -0.80
N LEU A 302 -6.64 -12.93 0.30
CA LEU A 302 -7.77 -12.66 1.21
C LEU A 302 -7.75 -11.22 1.76
N LEU A 303 -6.58 -10.64 2.02
CA LEU A 303 -6.47 -9.26 2.50
C LEU A 303 -6.93 -8.19 1.49
N TYR A 304 -7.21 -8.55 0.23
CA TYR A 304 -7.89 -7.68 -0.72
C TYR A 304 -9.42 -7.68 -0.56
N LEU A 305 -10.01 -8.58 0.24
CA LEU A 305 -11.44 -8.54 0.56
C LEU A 305 -11.70 -7.50 1.65
N PRO A 306 -12.94 -6.97 1.77
CA PRO A 306 -13.37 -6.21 2.93
C PRO A 306 -12.99 -6.90 4.24
N LEU A 307 -12.39 -6.17 5.20
CA LEU A 307 -11.92 -6.74 6.46
C LEU A 307 -13.01 -7.51 7.22
N ARG A 308 -14.27 -7.07 7.17
CA ARG A 308 -15.41 -7.80 7.76
C ARG A 308 -15.56 -9.22 7.21
N ILE A 309 -15.32 -9.42 5.91
CA ILE A 309 -15.37 -10.74 5.27
C ILE A 309 -14.13 -11.54 5.69
N VAL A 310 -12.96 -10.89 5.75
CA VAL A 310 -11.73 -11.55 6.22
C VAL A 310 -11.93 -12.07 7.64
N LEU A 311 -12.51 -11.29 8.54
CA LEU A 311 -12.78 -11.69 9.93
C LEU A 311 -13.74 -12.87 10.05
N GLU A 312 -14.63 -13.09 9.10
CA GLU A 312 -15.51 -14.29 9.07
C GLU A 312 -14.76 -15.56 8.64
N LEU A 313 -13.57 -15.41 8.04
CA LEU A 313 -12.74 -16.52 7.55
C LEU A 313 -11.64 -16.95 8.53
N TYR A 314 -11.44 -16.21 9.65
CA TYR A 314 -10.49 -16.50 10.73
C TYR A 314 -11.20 -16.99 11.98
#